data_AF-A0A3M3Z6N9-F1
#
_entry.id   AF-A0A3M3Z6N9-F1
#
_cell.length_a   1.000
_cell.length_b   1.000
_cell.length_c   1.000
_cell.angle_alpha   90.00
_cell.angle_beta   90.00
_cell.angle_gamma   90.00
#
_symmetry.space_group_name_H-M   'P 1'
#
loop_
_entity.id
_entity.type
_entity.pdbx_description
1 polymer ?
#
loop_
_entity_poly.entity_id
_entity_poly.type
_entity_poly.pdbx_seq_one_letter_code
_entity_poly.pdbx_strand_id
1 'polypeptide(L)' 'MGFESQSVKLARLSEANKLLSSELDTAILLDAAKVFQKASFH' A
#
# COMPACT_ATOMS: atom_id res chain seq x y z
N MET A 1 2.43 -28.43 -2.63
CA MET A 1 1.82 -27.14 -3.02
C MET A 1 1.34 -26.48 -1.74
N GLY A 2 2.13 -25.54 -1.22
CA GLY A 2 1.94 -24.96 0.11
C GLY A 2 0.78 -23.97 0.10
N PHE A 3 -0.07 -24.04 1.13
CA PHE A 3 -1.17 -23.11 1.34
C PHE A 3 -0.60 -21.76 1.76
N GLU A 4 -0.43 -20.83 0.81
CA GLU A 4 -0.13 -19.44 1.15
C GLU A 4 -1.40 -18.77 1.68
N SER A 5 -1.66 -18.92 2.98
CA SER A 5 -2.58 -18.01 3.65
C SER A 5 -1.87 -16.67 3.82
N GLN A 6 -1.92 -15.84 2.78
CA GLN A 6 -1.58 -14.43 2.92
C GLN A 6 -2.74 -13.77 3.65
N SER A 7 -2.58 -13.58 4.96
CA SER A 7 -3.57 -12.88 5.77
C SER A 7 -3.72 -11.45 5.24
N VAL A 8 -4.92 -11.12 4.76
CA VAL A 8 -5.24 -9.74 4.35
C VAL A 8 -5.52 -8.92 5.59
N LYS A 9 -4.80 -7.81 5.77
CA LYS A 9 -4.99 -6.88 6.88
C LYS A 9 -4.94 -5.44 6.36
N LEU A 10 -5.84 -4.61 6.88
CA LEU A 10 -5.79 -3.17 6.65
C LEU A 10 -4.68 -2.54 7.52
N ALA A 11 -3.91 -1.62 6.92
CA ALA A 11 -2.84 -0.88 7.58
C ALA A 11 -2.92 0.61 7.25
N ARG A 12 -2.30 1.46 8.07
CA ARG A 12 -2.22 2.89 7.76
C ARG A 12 -1.17 3.13 6.68
N LEU A 13 -1.40 4.12 5.81
CA LEU A 13 -0.42 4.52 4.78
C LEU A 13 0.95 4.87 5.37
N SER A 14 0.98 5.42 6.59
CA SER A 14 2.23 5.74 7.30
C SER A 14 3.08 4.52 7.65
N GLU A 15 2.52 3.31 7.56
CA GLU A 15 3.21 2.05 7.87
C GLU A 15 3.76 1.36 6.61
N ALA A 16 3.50 1.89 5.41
CA ALA A 16 3.88 1.28 4.13
C ALA A 16 5.36 0.88 4.06
N ASN A 17 6.27 1.80 4.43
CA ASN A 17 7.73 1.55 4.41
C ASN A 17 8.19 0.44 5.35
N LYS A 18 7.36 0.03 6.33
CA LYS A 18 7.68 -1.05 7.27
C LYS A 18 7.10 -2.40 6.82
N LEU A 19 6.01 -2.37 6.04
CA LEU A 19 5.24 -3.55 5.66
C LEU A 19 5.56 -4.04 4.25
N LEU A 20 5.97 -3.14 3.36
CA LEU A 20 6.33 -3.47 1.99
C LEU A 20 7.85 -3.68 1.91
N SER A 21 8.24 -4.85 1.42
CA SER A 21 9.66 -5.18 1.19
C SER A 21 10.17 -4.69 -0.16
N SER A 22 9.28 -4.27 -1.07
CA SER A 22 9.59 -3.78 -2.41
C SER A 22 9.52 -2.25 -2.44
N GLU A 23 10.61 -1.62 -2.88
CA GLU A 23 10.67 -0.17 -3.11
C GLU A 23 9.68 0.26 -4.19
N LEU A 24 9.52 -0.55 -5.25
CA LEU A 24 8.58 -0.28 -6.33
C LEU A 24 7.13 -0.30 -5.83
N ASP A 25 6.77 -1.30 -5.02
CA ASP A 25 5.41 -1.43 -4.49
C ASP A 25 5.08 -0.25 -3.56
N THR A 26 6.07 0.18 -2.78
CA THR A 26 5.98 1.37 -1.93
C THR A 26 5.75 2.62 -2.76
N ALA A 27 6.50 2.81 -3.85
CA ALA A 27 6.33 3.95 -4.75
C ALA A 27 4.93 3.98 -5.40
N ILE A 28 4.45 2.83 -5.89
CA ILE A 28 3.12 2.69 -6.48
C ILE A 28 2.03 3.08 -5.47
N LEU A 29 2.12 2.56 -4.23
CA LEU A 29 1.14 2.87 -3.19
C LEU A 29 1.11 4.36 -2.85
N LEU A 30 2.28 5.00 -2.73
CA LEU A 30 2.38 6.43 -2.42
C LEU A 30 1.83 7.31 -3.54
N ASP A 31 2.07 6.94 -4.80
CA ASP A 31 1.52 7.68 -5.94
C ASP A 31 -0.01 7.51 -6.05
N ALA A 32 -0.52 6.31 -5.82
CA ALA A 32 -1.96 6.07 -5.74
C ALA A 32 -2.62 6.91 -4.63
N ALA A 33 -1.97 7.02 -3.46
CA ALA A 33 -2.45 7.86 -2.36
C ALA A 33 -2.51 9.35 -2.73
N LYS A 34 -1.51 9.86 -3.48
CA LYS A 34 -1.52 11.25 -3.97
C LYS A 34 -2.68 11.50 -4.94
N VAL A 35 -2.94 10.57 -5.85
CA VAL A 35 -4.08 10.66 -6.79
C VAL A 35 -5.40 10.68 -6.03
N PHE A 36 -5.57 9.79 -5.05
CA PHE A 36 -6.77 9.75 -4.21
C PHE A 36 -6.99 11.07 -3.45
N GLN A 37 -5.94 11.60 -2.81
CA GLN A 37 -6.02 12.89 -2.13
C GLN A 37 -6.44 14.00 -3.10
N LYS A 38 -5.85 14.06 -4.29
CA LYS A 38 -6.21 15.06 -5.31
C LYS A 38 -7.66 14.93 -5.79
N ALA A 39 -8.17 13.70 -5.90
CA ALA A 39 -9.54 13.43 -6.34
C ALA A 39 -10.59 13.72 -5.24
N SER A 40 -10.24 13.55 -3.96
CA SER A 40 -11.15 13.79 -2.83
C SER A 40 -11.44 15.26 -2.53
N PHE A 41 -10.75 16.22 -3.15
CA PHE A 41 -10.97 17.66 -2.96
C PHE A 41 -11.68 18.33 -4.14
N HIS A 42 -12.48 17.59 -4.91
CA HIS A 42 -13.22 18.13 -6.06
C HIS A 42 -14.68 17.73 -6.10
#